data_AF-A0A0E3QKQ7-F1
#
_entry.id   AF-A0A0E3QKQ7-F1
#
_cell.length_a   1.000
_cell.length_b   1.000
_cell.length_c   1.000
_cell.angle_alpha   90.00
_cell.angle_beta   90.00
_cell.angle_gamma   90.00
#
_symmetry.space_group_name_H-M   'P 1'
#
loop_
_entity.id
_entity.type
_entity.pdbx_description
1 polymer ?
#
loop_
_entity_poly.entity_id
_entity_poly.type
_entity_poly.pdbx_seq_one_letter_code
_entity_poly.pdbx_strand_id
1 'polypeptide(L)'
;MSIYDHDKALNAVENRVEQANYCADNIKLIFKFENYFFANGLSNVQVLKYLSHLNVIAGWTDTSFSSMELEEVQAIVARIERSDWAEWTKHDYKLTVKRLFTWLGMEEKIKWIRISMKMNSSKLPEELISEDEIKRMIEAAEHPRNKAIVAVLYDTGARIGEMGSLKIKLLSLTNMVPS
;
A
#
# COMPACT_ATOMS: atom_id res chain seq x y z
N MET A 1 -12.75 -10.49 8.77
CA MET A 1 -12.28 -11.42 7.73
C MET A 1 -11.89 -10.53 6.57
N SER A 2 -10.61 -10.45 6.22
CA SER A 2 -10.16 -9.61 5.10
C SER A 2 -10.77 -10.14 3.80
N ILE A 3 -11.22 -9.24 2.93
CA ILE A 3 -11.75 -9.60 1.59
C ILE A 3 -10.63 -10.20 0.71
N TYR A 4 -9.37 -10.00 1.10
CA TYR A 4 -8.18 -10.50 0.40
C TYR A 4 -7.36 -11.43 1.31
N ASP A 5 -6.95 -12.57 0.77
CA ASP A 5 -6.04 -13.52 1.41
C ASP A 5 -4.59 -13.02 1.29
N HIS A 6 -4.23 -12.12 2.20
CA HIS A 6 -2.91 -11.51 2.24
C HIS A 6 -1.81 -12.50 2.62
N ASP A 7 -2.15 -13.59 3.31
CA ASP A 7 -1.21 -14.63 3.71
C ASP A 7 -0.76 -15.41 2.47
N LYS A 8 -1.71 -15.80 1.62
CA LYS A 8 -1.40 -16.42 0.33
C LYS A 8 -0.57 -15.51 -0.58
N ALA A 9 -0.88 -14.22 -0.61
CA ALA A 9 -0.13 -13.26 -1.42
C ALA A 9 1.29 -13.03 -0.89
N LEU A 10 1.48 -13.02 0.43
CA LEU A 10 2.78 -12.93 1.06
C LEU A 10 3.63 -14.17 0.74
N ASN A 11 3.10 -15.37 0.96
CA ASN A 11 3.79 -16.63 0.62
C ASN A 11 4.20 -16.66 -0.87
N ALA A 12 3.36 -16.11 -1.75
CA ALA A 12 3.69 -16.04 -3.18
C ALA A 12 4.86 -15.09 -3.47
N VAL A 13 5.02 -13.97 -2.74
CA VAL A 13 6.19 -13.10 -2.92
C VAL A 13 7.44 -13.68 -2.30
N GLU A 14 7.34 -14.32 -1.13
CA GLU A 14 8.45 -15.04 -0.49
C GLU A 14 9.03 -16.09 -1.44
N ASN A 15 8.18 -16.93 -2.04
CA ASN A 15 8.60 -17.92 -3.03
C ASN A 15 9.29 -17.30 -4.25
N ARG A 16 8.82 -16.14 -4.73
CA ARG A 16 9.47 -15.42 -5.84
C ARG A 16 10.85 -14.91 -5.46
N VAL A 17 11.00 -14.38 -4.24
CA VAL A 17 12.27 -13.89 -3.70
C VAL A 17 13.26 -15.04 -3.55
N GLU A 18 12.80 -16.20 -3.04
CA GLU A 18 13.62 -17.39 -2.84
C GLU A 18 14.14 -17.98 -4.15
N GLN A 19 13.30 -17.99 -5.19
CA GLN A 19 13.63 -18.55 -6.51
C GLN A 19 14.25 -17.53 -7.47
N ALA A 20 14.45 -16.29 -7.05
CA ALA A 20 14.91 -15.23 -7.93
C ALA A 20 16.37 -15.43 -8.35
N ASN A 21 16.66 -15.03 -9.59
CA ASN A 21 18.01 -15.06 -10.14
C ASN A 21 18.74 -13.72 -9.92
N TYR A 22 18.99 -13.36 -8.66
CA TYR A 22 19.86 -12.25 -8.26
C TYR A 22 20.76 -12.68 -7.09
N CYS A 23 21.64 -11.80 -6.63
CA CYS A 23 22.62 -12.09 -5.58
C CYS A 23 22.01 -12.79 -4.35
N ALA A 24 22.60 -13.92 -3.94
CA ALA A 24 22.12 -14.72 -2.80
C ALA A 24 22.12 -13.95 -1.48
N ASP A 25 23.01 -12.96 -1.33
CA ASP A 25 23.02 -12.10 -0.14
C ASP A 25 21.80 -11.18 -0.11
N ASN A 26 21.29 -10.72 -1.27
CA ASN A 26 20.05 -9.95 -1.33
C ASN A 26 18.84 -10.79 -0.94
N ILE A 27 18.78 -12.06 -1.36
CA ILE A 27 17.72 -13.00 -0.92
C ILE A 27 17.70 -13.09 0.61
N LYS A 28 18.86 -13.39 1.22
CA LYS A 28 18.99 -13.48 2.69
C LYS A 28 18.64 -12.16 3.39
N LEU A 29 19.05 -11.04 2.81
CA LEU A 29 18.84 -9.71 3.38
C LEU A 29 17.35 -9.34 3.36
N ILE A 30 16.63 -9.64 2.27
CA ILE A 30 15.18 -9.43 2.17
C ILE A 30 14.44 -10.21 3.27
N PHE A 31 14.76 -11.48 3.49
CA PHE A 31 14.14 -12.29 4.56
C PHE A 31 14.52 -11.82 5.98
N LYS A 32 15.75 -11.32 6.19
CA LYS A 32 16.10 -10.66 7.46
C LYS A 32 15.28 -9.39 7.68
N PHE A 33 15.06 -8.63 6.62
CA PHE A 33 14.31 -7.39 6.68
C PHE A 33 12.80 -7.63 6.87
N GLU A 34 12.27 -8.69 6.30
CA GLU A 34 10.93 -9.21 6.61
C GLU A 34 10.76 -9.51 8.10
N ASN A 35 11.68 -10.30 8.68
CA ASN A 35 11.66 -10.60 10.11
C ASN A 35 11.71 -9.32 10.95
N TYR A 36 12.52 -8.34 10.54
CA TYR A 36 12.55 -7.03 11.17
C TYR A 36 11.18 -6.33 11.09
N PHE A 37 10.47 -6.37 9.96
CA PHE A 37 9.12 -5.79 9.87
C PHE A 37 8.12 -6.45 10.80
N PHE A 38 8.10 -7.78 10.86
CA PHE A 38 7.21 -8.50 11.77
C PHE A 38 7.55 -8.24 13.24
N ALA A 39 8.84 -8.20 13.60
CA ALA A 39 9.27 -7.84 14.94
C ALA A 39 8.83 -6.42 15.35
N ASN A 40 8.60 -5.52 14.40
CA ASN A 40 8.09 -4.17 14.61
C ASN A 40 6.56 -4.06 14.46
N GLY A 41 5.84 -5.18 14.34
CA GLY A 41 4.38 -5.22 14.34
C GLY A 41 3.72 -4.78 13.04
N LEU A 42 4.42 -4.83 11.91
CA LEU A 42 3.81 -4.57 10.60
C LEU A 42 2.84 -5.70 10.22
N SER A 43 1.77 -5.34 9.53
CA SER A 43 0.81 -6.31 9.00
C SER A 43 1.32 -6.99 7.72
N ASN A 44 0.77 -8.17 7.39
CA ASN A 44 1.11 -8.92 6.18
C ASN A 44 0.97 -8.08 4.90
N VAL A 45 0.00 -7.16 4.85
CA VAL A 45 -0.19 -6.23 3.72
C VAL A 45 1.00 -5.28 3.56
N GLN A 46 1.50 -4.74 4.68
CA GLN A 46 2.63 -3.82 4.67
C GLN A 46 3.91 -4.56 4.29
N VAL A 47 4.13 -5.75 4.87
CA VAL A 47 5.29 -6.61 4.57
C VAL A 47 5.27 -7.01 3.10
N LEU A 48 4.15 -7.53 2.59
CA LEU A 48 3.95 -7.89 1.18
C LEU A 48 4.32 -6.74 0.24
N LYS A 49 3.91 -5.50 0.56
CA LYS A 49 4.24 -4.32 -0.24
C LYS A 49 5.77 -4.14 -0.33
N TYR A 50 6.45 -4.14 0.81
CA TYR A 50 7.89 -3.95 0.85
C TYR A 50 8.65 -5.09 0.15
N LEU A 51 8.30 -6.34 0.39
CA LEU A 51 8.93 -7.49 -0.27
C LEU A 51 8.72 -7.47 -1.78
N SER A 52 7.53 -7.09 -2.25
CA SER A 52 7.25 -6.97 -3.68
C SER A 52 8.13 -5.92 -4.35
N HIS A 53 8.33 -4.76 -3.72
CA HIS A 53 9.23 -3.74 -4.25
C HIS A 53 10.70 -4.18 -4.21
N LEU A 54 11.13 -4.81 -3.11
CA LEU A 54 12.50 -5.28 -2.95
C LEU A 54 12.85 -6.38 -3.95
N ASN A 55 11.93 -7.31 -4.22
CA ASN A 55 12.10 -8.34 -5.24
C ASN A 55 12.37 -7.72 -6.63
N VAL A 56 11.64 -6.66 -6.97
CA VAL A 56 11.83 -5.92 -8.24
C VAL A 56 13.17 -5.20 -8.25
N ILE A 57 13.51 -4.48 -7.18
CA ILE A 57 14.76 -3.71 -7.08
C ILE A 57 15.98 -4.65 -7.10
N ALA A 58 15.91 -5.78 -6.41
CA ALA A 58 16.98 -6.78 -6.37
C ALA A 58 17.25 -7.38 -7.75
N GLY A 59 16.23 -7.49 -8.61
CA GLY A 59 16.39 -7.92 -10.00
C GLY A 59 17.06 -6.88 -10.92
N TRP A 60 17.43 -5.69 -10.43
CA TRP A 60 18.11 -4.66 -11.22
C TRP A 60 19.62 -4.59 -11.01
N THR A 61 20.17 -5.42 -10.12
CA THR A 61 21.55 -5.32 -9.67
C THR A 61 22.10 -6.67 -9.24
N ASP A 62 23.37 -6.89 -9.55
CA ASP A 62 24.12 -8.05 -9.07
C ASP A 62 24.84 -7.76 -7.75
N THR A 63 24.85 -6.49 -7.30
CA THR A 63 25.52 -6.07 -6.07
C THR A 63 24.64 -6.33 -4.85
N SER A 64 25.26 -6.75 -3.75
CA SER A 64 24.55 -6.88 -2.47
C SER A 64 24.16 -5.50 -1.94
N PHE A 65 22.93 -5.32 -1.46
CA PHE A 65 22.46 -4.07 -0.88
C PHE A 65 23.35 -3.59 0.28
N SER A 66 23.93 -4.52 1.06
CA SER A 66 24.82 -4.20 2.17
C SER A 66 26.21 -3.69 1.75
N SER A 67 26.57 -3.80 0.47
CA SER A 67 27.85 -3.36 -0.08
C SER A 67 27.70 -2.34 -1.21
N MET A 68 26.48 -1.88 -1.50
CA MET A 68 26.24 -0.93 -2.58
C MET A 68 26.82 0.43 -2.29
N GLU A 69 27.54 1.01 -3.24
CA GLU A 69 28.03 2.39 -3.18
C GLU A 69 26.95 3.41 -3.56
N LEU A 70 27.21 4.69 -3.28
CA LEU A 70 26.25 5.78 -3.47
C LEU A 70 25.72 5.82 -4.92
N GLU A 71 26.60 5.62 -5.89
CA GLU A 71 26.30 5.65 -7.32
C GLU A 71 25.36 4.51 -7.72
N GLU A 72 25.47 3.34 -7.09
CA GLU A 72 24.59 2.19 -7.34
C GLU A 72 23.19 2.44 -6.77
N VAL A 73 23.10 3.03 -5.58
CA VAL A 73 21.83 3.48 -4.99
C VAL A 73 21.17 4.56 -5.86
N GLN A 74 21.97 5.49 -6.39
CA GLN A 74 21.50 6.50 -7.34
C GLN A 74 20.98 5.86 -8.64
N ALA A 75 21.61 4.81 -9.16
CA ALA A 75 21.15 4.11 -10.34
C ALA A 75 19.77 3.46 -10.12
N ILE A 76 19.54 2.84 -8.96
CA ILE A 76 18.23 2.28 -8.58
C ILE A 76 17.16 3.37 -8.57
N VAL A 77 17.42 4.48 -7.89
CA VAL A 77 16.46 5.59 -7.78
C VAL A 77 16.22 6.26 -9.13
N ALA A 78 17.25 6.43 -9.96
CA ALA A 78 17.11 6.94 -11.32
C ALA A 78 16.23 6.04 -12.18
N ARG A 79 16.32 4.71 -12.01
CA ARG A 79 15.45 3.74 -12.70
C ARG A 79 13.99 3.87 -12.24
N ILE A 80 13.74 4.12 -10.95
CA ILE A 80 12.40 4.43 -10.44
C ILE A 80 11.86 5.71 -11.08
N GLU A 81 12.64 6.79 -11.11
CA GLU A 81 12.20 8.08 -11.66
C GLU A 81 11.89 8.04 -13.16
N ARG A 82 12.70 7.30 -13.93
CA ARG A 82 12.53 7.12 -15.38
C ARG A 82 11.42 6.14 -15.78
N SER A 83 10.81 5.46 -14.80
CA SER A 83 9.69 4.56 -15.09
C SER A 83 8.42 5.32 -15.47
N ASP A 84 7.52 4.66 -16.18
CA ASP A 84 6.18 5.16 -16.49
C ASP A 84 5.18 4.96 -15.33
N TRP A 85 5.67 4.64 -14.13
CA TRP A 85 4.82 4.43 -12.97
C TRP A 85 4.18 5.73 -12.48
N ALA A 86 3.01 5.61 -11.86
CA ALA A 86 2.37 6.74 -11.18
C ALA A 86 3.30 7.32 -10.10
N GLU A 87 3.21 8.62 -9.86
CA GLU A 87 4.04 9.33 -8.86
C GLU A 87 3.94 8.70 -7.47
N TRP A 88 2.74 8.22 -7.09
CA TRP A 88 2.55 7.50 -5.83
C TRP A 88 3.34 6.18 -5.78
N THR A 89 3.36 5.44 -6.89
CA THR A 89 4.13 4.20 -7.00
C THR A 89 5.63 4.51 -6.90
N LYS A 90 6.14 5.49 -7.64
CA LYS A 90 7.55 5.93 -7.54
C LYS A 90 7.91 6.33 -6.11
N HIS A 91 7.01 7.07 -5.45
CA HIS A 91 7.14 7.43 -4.04
C HIS A 91 7.27 6.21 -3.13
N ASP A 92 6.39 5.22 -3.25
CA ASP A 92 6.41 4.00 -2.44
C ASP A 92 7.69 3.16 -2.64
N TYR A 93 8.20 3.09 -3.87
CA TYR A 93 9.50 2.45 -4.15
C TYR A 93 10.66 3.21 -3.51
N LYS A 94 10.72 4.55 -3.64
CA LYS A 94 11.74 5.37 -2.97
C LYS A 94 11.69 5.25 -1.45
N LEU A 95 10.49 5.17 -0.87
CA LEU A 95 10.30 4.93 0.55
C LEU A 95 10.86 3.56 0.98
N THR A 96 10.65 2.54 0.15
CA THR A 96 11.20 1.20 0.38
C THR A 96 12.73 1.22 0.37
N VAL A 97 13.35 1.89 -0.62
CA VAL A 97 14.80 2.08 -0.69
C VAL A 97 15.30 2.78 0.58
N LYS A 98 14.73 3.93 0.96
CA LYS A 98 15.17 4.63 2.18
C LYS A 98 15.08 3.74 3.41
N ARG A 99 13.98 3.01 3.58
CA ARG A 99 13.77 2.17 4.76
C ARG A 99 14.78 1.03 4.84
N LEU A 100 15.11 0.40 3.71
CA LEU A 100 16.13 -0.65 3.63
C LEU A 100 17.50 -0.12 4.04
N PHE A 101 17.96 0.96 3.40
CA PHE A 101 19.32 1.49 3.64
C PHE A 101 19.45 2.14 5.02
N THR A 102 18.37 2.69 5.59
CA THR A 102 18.34 3.07 7.02
C THR A 102 18.51 1.85 7.93
N TRP A 103 17.81 0.74 7.66
CA TRP A 103 17.96 -0.47 8.46
C TRP A 103 19.36 -1.09 8.36
N LEU A 104 20.04 -0.92 7.24
CA LEU A 104 21.44 -1.31 7.05
C LEU A 104 22.46 -0.36 7.70
N GLY A 105 22.02 0.79 8.24
CA GLY A 105 22.92 1.82 8.81
C GLY A 105 23.74 2.56 7.75
N MET A 106 23.19 2.72 6.54
CA MET A 106 23.82 3.33 5.37
C MET A 106 23.09 4.64 4.97
N GLU A 107 22.68 5.43 5.96
CA GLU A 107 21.87 6.64 5.75
C GLU A 107 22.56 7.65 4.83
N GLU A 108 23.89 7.73 4.85
CA GLU A 108 24.67 8.60 3.97
C GLU A 108 24.38 8.37 2.48
N LYS A 109 24.05 7.13 2.09
CA LYS A 109 23.77 6.77 0.69
C LYS A 109 22.37 7.22 0.22
N ILE A 110 21.49 7.62 1.14
CA ILE A 110 20.09 7.97 0.86
C ILE A 110 19.68 9.39 1.28
N LYS A 111 20.58 10.19 1.86
CA LYS A 111 20.25 11.56 2.35
C LYS A 111 19.65 12.47 1.27
N TRP A 112 20.10 12.30 0.03
CA TRP A 112 19.66 13.10 -1.11
C TRP A 112 18.26 12.71 -1.63
N ILE A 113 17.73 11.55 -1.23
CA ILE A 113 16.42 11.07 -1.70
C ILE A 113 15.30 11.87 -1.02
N ARG A 114 14.64 12.70 -1.82
CA ARG A 114 13.46 13.48 -1.42
C ARG A 114 12.19 12.67 -1.63
N ILE A 115 11.45 12.49 -0.53
CA ILE A 115 10.12 11.89 -0.50
C ILE A 115 9.14 13.01 -0.22
N SER A 116 8.72 13.71 -1.26
CA SER A 116 7.65 14.70 -1.19
C SER A 116 6.58 14.29 -2.19
N MET A 117 5.35 14.13 -1.72
CA MET A 117 4.21 14.07 -2.62
C MET A 117 3.69 15.47 -2.82
N LYS A 118 3.45 15.86 -4.06
CA LYS A 118 2.44 16.88 -4.30
C LYS A 118 1.15 16.27 -3.78
N MET A 119 0.59 16.82 -2.70
CA MET A 119 -0.83 16.60 -2.45
C MET A 119 -1.52 16.99 -3.74
N ASN A 120 -2.16 16.03 -4.42
CA ASN A 120 -3.31 16.38 -5.22
C ASN A 120 -4.32 16.88 -4.20
N SER A 121 -4.20 18.16 -3.85
CA SER A 121 -5.10 18.87 -2.96
C SER A 121 -6.49 18.60 -3.48
N SER A 122 -7.32 17.98 -2.63
CA SER A 122 -8.78 17.92 -2.68
C SER A 122 -9.38 17.95 -4.08
N LYS A 123 -10.03 16.85 -4.48
CA LYS A 123 -11.10 16.94 -5.47
C LYS A 123 -11.87 18.24 -5.24
N LEU A 124 -11.99 19.07 -6.27
CA LEU A 124 -12.73 20.32 -6.16
C LEU A 124 -14.14 20.00 -5.65
N PRO A 125 -14.81 20.87 -4.89
CA PRO A 125 -16.18 20.63 -4.44
C PRO A 125 -17.13 20.24 -5.58
N GLU A 126 -16.86 20.72 -6.80
CA GLU A 126 -17.59 20.38 -8.03
C GLU A 126 -17.39 18.93 -8.52
N GLU A 127 -16.35 18.23 -8.06
CA GLU A 127 -16.09 16.81 -8.36
C GLU A 127 -16.69 15.84 -7.30
N LEU A 128 -17.35 16.39 -6.27
CA LEU A 128 -18.09 15.61 -5.28
C LEU A 128 -19.49 15.31 -5.78
N ILE A 129 -19.93 14.07 -5.58
CA ILE A 129 -21.27 13.63 -5.94
C ILE A 129 -22.29 14.39 -5.09
N SER A 130 -23.29 14.98 -5.74
CA SER A 130 -24.38 15.70 -5.09
C SER A 130 -25.40 14.77 -4.43
N GLU A 131 -26.19 15.30 -3.49
CA GLU A 131 -27.24 14.52 -2.80
C GLU A 131 -28.25 13.92 -3.80
N ASP A 132 -28.61 14.65 -4.85
CA ASP A 132 -29.54 14.19 -5.88
C ASP A 132 -28.93 13.08 -6.76
N GLU A 133 -27.62 13.11 -7.00
CA GLU A 133 -26.93 12.01 -7.66
C GLU A 133 -26.91 10.76 -6.77
N ILE A 134 -26.70 10.90 -5.46
CA ILE A 134 -26.78 9.78 -4.51
C ILE A 134 -28.18 9.18 -4.45
N LYS A 135 -29.23 10.00 -4.37
CA LYS A 135 -30.62 9.52 -4.41
C LYS A 135 -30.90 8.71 -5.67
N ARG A 136 -30.48 9.22 -6.83
CA ARG A 136 -30.60 8.51 -8.11
C ARG A 136 -29.82 7.19 -8.13
N MET A 137 -28.62 7.15 -7.53
CA MET A 137 -27.84 5.90 -7.40
C MET A 137 -28.55 4.86 -6.52
N ILE A 138 -29.18 5.29 -5.42
CA ILE A 138 -29.95 4.41 -4.53
C ILE A 138 -31.20 3.88 -5.25
N GLU A 139 -31.91 4.74 -5.97
CA GLU A 139 -33.11 4.35 -6.73
C GLU A 139 -32.80 3.36 -7.84
N ALA A 140 -31.70 3.57 -8.56
CA ALA A 140 -31.25 2.73 -9.66
C ALA A 140 -30.72 1.34 -9.23
N ALA A 141 -30.31 1.17 -7.97
CA ALA A 141 -29.78 -0.10 -7.49
C ALA A 141 -30.91 -1.15 -7.30
N GLU A 142 -30.87 -2.28 -8.02
CA GLU A 142 -31.95 -3.27 -7.97
C GLU A 142 -32.09 -3.98 -6.61
N HIS A 143 -30.96 -4.31 -5.97
CA HIS A 143 -30.95 -5.13 -4.76
C HIS A 143 -30.97 -4.25 -3.48
N PRO A 144 -31.85 -4.50 -2.48
CA PRO A 144 -31.93 -3.74 -1.23
C PRO A 144 -30.60 -3.57 -0.49
N ARG A 145 -29.75 -4.61 -0.52
CA ARG A 145 -28.36 -4.55 -0.02
C ARG A 145 -27.55 -3.42 -0.66
N ASN A 146 -27.58 -3.29 -1.99
CA ASN A 146 -26.78 -2.29 -2.70
C ASN A 146 -27.31 -0.89 -2.40
N LYS A 147 -28.64 -0.72 -2.30
CA LYS A 147 -29.28 0.52 -1.82
C LYS A 147 -28.75 0.92 -0.45
N ALA A 148 -28.76 -0.01 0.50
CA ALA A 148 -28.29 0.22 1.87
C ALA A 148 -26.78 0.54 1.92
N ILE A 149 -25.95 -0.11 1.10
CA ILE A 149 -24.51 0.17 1.03
C ILE A 149 -24.27 1.63 0.59
N VAL A 150 -24.92 2.08 -0.49
CA VAL A 150 -24.76 3.46 -0.98
C VAL A 150 -25.23 4.46 0.05
N ALA A 151 -26.39 4.23 0.67
CA ALA A 151 -26.95 5.11 1.70
C ALA A 151 -26.05 5.23 2.92
N VAL A 152 -25.55 4.11 3.46
CA VAL A 152 -24.69 4.10 4.66
C VAL A 152 -23.33 4.72 4.38
N LEU A 153 -22.72 4.45 3.23
CA LEU A 153 -21.44 5.06 2.86
C LEU A 153 -21.55 6.58 2.73
N TYR A 154 -22.66 7.07 2.18
CA TYR A 154 -22.92 8.50 2.07
C TYR A 154 -23.16 9.15 3.45
N ASP A 155 -24.02 8.57 4.27
CA ASP A 155 -24.45 9.14 5.54
C ASP A 155 -23.33 9.15 6.60
N THR A 156 -22.54 8.07 6.67
CA THR A 156 -21.52 7.90 7.71
C THR A 156 -20.13 8.36 7.29
N GLY A 157 -19.89 8.54 5.98
CA GLY A 157 -18.54 8.74 5.43
C GLY A 157 -17.59 7.57 5.70
N ALA A 158 -18.12 6.37 6.04
CA ALA A 158 -17.32 5.21 6.39
C ALA A 158 -16.41 4.80 5.22
N ARG A 159 -15.18 4.38 5.54
CA ARG A 159 -14.30 3.78 4.54
C ARG A 159 -14.86 2.44 4.10
N ILE A 160 -14.62 2.06 2.84
CA ILE A 160 -15.11 0.79 2.29
C ILE A 160 -14.68 -0.44 3.13
N GLY A 161 -13.51 -0.40 3.77
CA GLY A 161 -13.03 -1.46 4.66
C GLY A 161 -13.76 -1.50 6.02
N GLU A 162 -14.19 -0.34 6.53
CA GLU A 162 -15.01 -0.24 7.74
C GLU A 162 -16.40 -0.84 7.44
N MET A 163 -16.98 -0.48 6.29
CA MET A 163 -18.24 -1.06 5.84
C MET A 163 -18.13 -2.58 5.61
N GLY A 164 -17.12 -3.05 4.88
CA GLY A 164 -16.91 -4.48 4.63
C GLY A 164 -16.67 -5.34 5.87
N SER A 165 -16.33 -4.73 7.01
CA SER A 165 -16.13 -5.43 8.30
C SER A 165 -17.24 -5.19 9.32
N LEU A 166 -18.29 -4.44 8.94
CA LEU A 166 -19.42 -4.09 9.81
C LEU A 166 -20.17 -5.36 10.25
N LYS A 167 -20.45 -5.46 11.55
CA LYS A 167 -21.20 -6.57 12.16
C LYS A 167 -22.55 -6.05 12.65
N ILE A 168 -23.60 -6.89 12.57
CA ILE A 168 -24.95 -6.54 13.04
C ILE A 168 -24.94 -5.99 14.47
N LYS A 169 -24.11 -6.54 15.37
CA LYS A 169 -23.98 -6.09 16.77
C LYS A 169 -23.46 -4.65 16.95
N LEU A 170 -22.89 -4.04 15.91
CA LEU A 170 -22.38 -2.68 15.93
C LEU A 170 -23.42 -1.67 15.40
N LEU A 171 -24.60 -2.14 15.00
CA LEU A 171 -25.71 -1.32 14.55
C LEU A 171 -26.66 -1.06 15.71
N SER A 172 -26.96 0.21 15.95
CA SER A 172 -28.03 0.65 16.84
C SER A 172 -29.09 1.33 15.99
N LEU A 173 -30.28 0.72 15.93
CA LEU A 173 -31.45 1.34 15.32
C LEU A 173 -32.15 2.16 16.40
N THR A 174 -31.90 3.46 16.41
CA THR A 174 -32.68 4.37 17.25
C THR A 174 -34.01 4.60 16.55
N ASN A 175 -35.11 4.13 17.13
CA ASN A 175 -36.43 4.46 16.63
C ASN A 175 -36.57 5.99 16.62
N MET A 176 -36.68 6.59 15.44
CA MET A 176 -37.08 8.00 15.34
C MET A 176 -38.48 8.10 15.94
N VAL A 177 -38.58 8.89 17.01
CA VAL A 177 -39.86 9.19 17.65
C VAL A 177 -40.77 9.83 16.58
N PRO A 178 -41.97 9.30 16.33
CA PRO A 178 -42.91 9.92 15.40
C PRO A 178 -43.23 11.34 15.89
N SER A 179 -43.17 12.30 14.95
CA SER A 179 -43.64 13.67 15.15
C SER A 179 -45.14 13.72 15.40
#